data_AF-A0A2W2BVC9-F1
#
_entry.id   AF-A0A2W2BVC9-F1
#
_cell.length_a   1.000
_cell.length_b   1.000
_cell.length_c   1.000
_cell.angle_alpha   90.00
_cell.angle_beta   90.00
_cell.angle_gamma   90.00
#
_symmetry.space_group_name_H-M   'P 1'
#
loop_
_entity.id
_entity.type
_entity.pdbx_description
1 polymer ?
#
loop_
_entity_poly.entity_id
_entity_poly.type
_entity_poly.pdbx_seq_one_letter_code
_entity_poly.pdbx_strand_id
1 'polypeptide(L)'
;MAGPPSDLVERLYRTPPDRFVAARDAAATEARRAGDPASAREIARLRRPTVAAWLVNLLAIERPELVAELVQLADALRAAQRELRGPRLRELSAQRRAVVGALVAEVRRLAAAAEGAPSTGKLPLAEVESTLNAALSDAEVAEQVRAGRLLRTVHYAGFGEVPRPQLRLVTGGEEPPAPAPARAPRPDRGEVRAEQARRAARAQWARRRKALEKELARARTDQERAETELAGAVATERDDAAALDAVETELAEVERRRAIAEQELSRARLARRAAERTASAARRRTGEVEAAMEALVAEEGDADDGDGAAD
;
A
#
# COMPACT_ATOMS: atom_id res chain seq x y z
N MET A 1 -36.55 -12.18 -12.37
CA MET A 1 -36.45 -11.27 -13.54
C MET A 1 -34.97 -11.04 -13.80
N ALA A 2 -34.46 -11.47 -14.94
CA ALA A 2 -33.05 -11.32 -15.27
C ALA A 2 -32.73 -9.82 -15.44
N GLY A 3 -31.74 -9.33 -14.71
CA GLY A 3 -31.21 -7.98 -14.90
C GLY A 3 -30.49 -7.84 -16.25
N PRO A 4 -30.00 -6.63 -16.59
CA PRO A 4 -29.23 -6.43 -17.81
C PRO A 4 -27.98 -7.33 -17.80
N PRO A 5 -27.54 -7.83 -18.97
CA PRO A 5 -26.37 -8.71 -19.06
C PRO A 5 -25.13 -8.02 -18.47
N SER A 6 -24.31 -8.76 -17.69
CA SER A 6 -23.16 -8.20 -16.96
C SER A 6 -22.21 -7.44 -17.88
N ASP A 7 -21.93 -8.00 -19.05
CA ASP A 7 -21.05 -7.43 -20.06
C ASP A 7 -21.50 -6.03 -20.52
N LEU A 8 -22.81 -5.78 -20.58
CA LEU A 8 -23.33 -4.45 -20.94
C LEU A 8 -23.06 -3.44 -19.83
N VAL A 9 -23.27 -3.83 -18.58
CA VAL A 9 -23.04 -2.96 -17.44
C VAL A 9 -21.56 -2.62 -17.31
N GLU A 10 -20.67 -3.60 -17.52
CA GLU A 10 -19.23 -3.39 -17.57
C GLU A 10 -18.83 -2.42 -18.68
N ARG A 11 -19.35 -2.58 -19.90
CA ARG A 11 -19.09 -1.64 -21.00
C ARG A 11 -19.52 -0.21 -20.65
N LEU A 12 -20.66 -0.05 -19.99
CA LEU A 12 -21.13 1.27 -19.55
C LEU A 12 -20.18 1.87 -18.49
N TYR A 13 -19.73 1.09 -17.51
CA TYR A 13 -18.81 1.57 -16.49
C TYR A 13 -17.34 1.70 -16.93
N ARG A 14 -16.94 1.15 -18.09
CA ARG A 14 -15.69 1.51 -18.78
C ARG A 14 -15.76 2.89 -19.44
N THR A 15 -16.96 3.37 -19.78
CA THR A 15 -17.14 4.64 -20.49
C THR A 15 -16.83 5.82 -19.57
N PRO A 16 -16.05 6.83 -20.01
CA PRO A 16 -15.77 8.02 -19.21
C PRO A 16 -17.06 8.69 -18.70
N PRO A 17 -17.08 9.26 -17.47
CA PRO A 17 -18.29 9.79 -16.85
C PRO A 17 -19.05 10.81 -17.71
N ASP A 18 -18.33 11.65 -18.47
CA ASP A 18 -18.94 12.68 -19.33
C ASP A 18 -19.72 12.08 -20.51
N ARG A 19 -19.34 10.88 -20.96
CA ARG A 19 -20.02 10.12 -22.03
C ARG A 19 -21.01 9.08 -21.51
N PHE A 20 -20.97 8.76 -20.21
CA PHE A 20 -21.76 7.69 -19.60
C PHE A 20 -23.26 7.81 -19.84
N VAL A 21 -23.82 9.01 -19.65
CA VAL A 21 -25.28 9.21 -19.78
C VAL A 21 -25.74 8.96 -21.22
N ALA A 22 -24.99 9.46 -22.21
CA ALA A 22 -25.28 9.23 -23.62
C ALA A 22 -25.19 7.72 -23.98
N ALA A 23 -24.14 7.04 -23.51
CA ALA A 23 -23.97 5.60 -23.73
C ALA A 23 -25.10 4.78 -23.08
N ARG A 24 -25.50 5.13 -21.85
CA ARG A 24 -26.61 4.49 -21.12
C ARG A 24 -27.93 4.66 -21.86
N ASP A 25 -28.23 5.87 -22.33
CA ASP A 25 -29.50 6.18 -22.99
C ASP A 25 -29.59 5.50 -24.38
N ALA A 26 -28.45 5.40 -25.09
CA ALA A 26 -28.35 4.62 -26.32
C ALA A 26 -28.60 3.12 -26.07
N ALA A 27 -27.95 2.55 -25.04
CA ALA A 27 -28.14 1.14 -24.67
C ALA A 27 -29.57 0.84 -24.22
N ALA A 28 -30.20 1.74 -23.46
CA ALA A 28 -31.60 1.59 -23.04
C ALA A 28 -32.56 1.66 -24.23
N THR A 29 -32.27 2.52 -25.22
CA THR A 29 -33.06 2.61 -26.45
C THR A 29 -32.93 1.34 -27.29
N GLU A 30 -31.72 0.78 -27.40
CA GLU A 30 -31.48 -0.45 -28.13
C GLU A 30 -32.20 -1.66 -27.51
N ALA A 31 -32.16 -1.78 -26.17
CA ALA A 31 -32.92 -2.81 -25.46
C ALA A 31 -34.44 -2.72 -25.72
N ARG A 32 -35.01 -1.49 -25.84
CA ARG A 32 -36.42 -1.33 -26.22
C ARG A 32 -36.70 -1.79 -27.65
N ARG A 33 -35.80 -1.48 -28.59
CA ARG A 33 -35.94 -1.94 -29.99
C ARG A 33 -35.84 -3.45 -30.11
N ALA A 34 -35.00 -4.07 -29.31
CA ALA A 34 -34.85 -5.53 -29.21
C ALA A 34 -36.03 -6.23 -28.49
N GLY A 35 -37.07 -5.49 -28.08
CA GLY A 35 -38.24 -6.06 -27.43
C GLY A 35 -38.07 -6.38 -25.94
N ASP A 36 -37.02 -5.85 -25.29
CA ASP A 36 -36.76 -6.04 -23.86
C ASP A 36 -36.93 -4.72 -23.06
N PRO A 37 -38.19 -4.33 -22.76
CA PRO A 37 -38.48 -3.12 -21.99
C PRO A 37 -38.07 -3.25 -20.52
N ALA A 38 -37.87 -4.47 -20.00
CA ALA A 38 -37.45 -4.68 -18.61
C ALA A 38 -35.97 -4.32 -18.44
N SER A 39 -35.10 -4.87 -19.29
CA SER A 39 -33.67 -4.50 -19.31
C SER A 39 -33.46 -3.03 -19.62
N ALA A 40 -34.26 -2.44 -20.51
CA ALA A 40 -34.20 -1.00 -20.80
C ALA A 40 -34.46 -0.12 -19.56
N ARG A 41 -35.40 -0.53 -18.68
CA ARG A 41 -35.68 0.19 -17.42
C ARG A 41 -34.52 0.05 -16.44
N GLU A 42 -33.93 -1.13 -16.33
CA GLU A 42 -32.77 -1.37 -15.47
C GLU A 42 -31.53 -0.58 -15.94
N ILE A 43 -31.24 -0.57 -17.25
CA ILE A 43 -30.16 0.24 -17.82
C ILE A 43 -30.37 1.72 -17.52
N ALA A 44 -31.59 2.23 -17.69
CA ALA A 44 -31.91 3.64 -17.41
C ALA A 44 -31.74 4.03 -15.93
N ARG A 45 -31.81 3.06 -15.00
CA ARG A 45 -31.59 3.28 -13.55
C ARG A 45 -30.11 3.38 -13.19
N LEU A 46 -29.20 2.96 -14.06
CA LEU A 46 -27.76 3.07 -13.82
C LEU A 46 -27.36 4.54 -13.66
N ARG A 47 -26.55 4.80 -12.63
CA ARG A 47 -26.11 6.15 -12.25
C ARG A 47 -24.71 6.41 -12.79
N ARG A 48 -24.47 7.66 -13.15
CA ARG A 48 -23.14 8.11 -13.59
C ARG A 48 -22.15 8.01 -12.40
N PRO A 49 -21.01 7.31 -12.55
CA PRO A 49 -19.96 7.28 -11.54
C PRO A 49 -19.22 8.63 -11.47
N THR A 50 -18.56 8.93 -10.34
CA THR A 50 -17.57 10.02 -10.30
C THR A 50 -16.33 9.64 -11.13
N VAL A 51 -15.47 10.61 -11.46
CA VAL A 51 -14.21 10.33 -12.18
C VAL A 51 -13.34 9.35 -11.41
N ALA A 52 -13.19 9.52 -10.10
CA ALA A 52 -12.40 8.60 -9.27
C ALA A 52 -13.03 7.20 -9.21
N ALA A 53 -14.35 7.09 -9.10
CA ALA A 53 -15.04 5.80 -9.11
C ALA A 53 -14.94 5.10 -10.48
N TRP A 54 -15.02 5.85 -11.58
CA TRP A 54 -14.79 5.34 -12.92
C TRP A 54 -13.39 4.76 -13.09
N LEU A 55 -12.35 5.43 -12.56
CA LEU A 55 -10.98 4.93 -12.60
C LEU A 55 -10.82 3.59 -11.87
N VAL A 56 -11.45 3.42 -10.71
CA VAL A 56 -11.44 2.16 -9.96
C VAL A 56 -12.23 1.07 -10.69
N ASN A 57 -13.39 1.41 -11.26
CA ASN A 57 -14.18 0.47 -12.08
C ASN A 57 -13.39 0.02 -13.30
N LEU A 58 -12.68 0.94 -13.96
CA LEU A 58 -11.84 0.64 -15.11
C LEU A 58 -10.74 -0.38 -14.76
N LEU A 59 -10.08 -0.21 -13.61
CA LEU A 59 -9.12 -1.19 -13.09
C LEU A 59 -9.78 -2.55 -12.83
N ALA A 60 -10.92 -2.59 -12.15
CA ALA A 60 -11.59 -3.84 -11.81
C ALA A 60 -12.09 -4.61 -13.05
N ILE A 61 -12.47 -3.90 -14.10
CA ILE A 61 -12.99 -4.49 -15.33
C ILE A 61 -11.88 -4.90 -16.30
N GLU A 62 -10.82 -4.08 -16.44
CA GLU A 62 -9.73 -4.34 -17.40
C GLU A 62 -8.56 -5.15 -16.81
N ARG A 63 -8.45 -5.19 -15.48
CA ARG A 63 -7.39 -5.88 -14.71
C ARG A 63 -7.96 -6.56 -13.45
N PRO A 64 -8.95 -7.45 -13.57
CA PRO A 64 -9.53 -8.15 -12.43
C PRO A 64 -8.50 -8.93 -11.60
N GLU A 65 -7.43 -9.42 -12.23
CA GLU A 65 -6.31 -10.10 -11.59
C GLU A 65 -5.59 -9.23 -10.57
N LEU A 66 -5.38 -7.94 -10.87
CA LEU A 66 -4.72 -7.00 -9.97
C LEU A 66 -5.59 -6.65 -8.75
N VAL A 67 -6.92 -6.63 -8.94
CA VAL A 67 -7.87 -6.48 -7.82
C VAL A 67 -7.90 -7.73 -6.95
N ALA A 68 -7.74 -8.92 -7.53
CA ALA A 68 -7.62 -10.16 -6.76
C ALA A 68 -6.35 -10.18 -5.89
N GLU A 69 -5.21 -9.72 -6.42
CA GLU A 69 -3.96 -9.57 -5.66
C GLU A 69 -4.12 -8.61 -4.47
N LEU A 70 -4.82 -7.49 -4.65
CA LEU A 70 -5.14 -6.55 -3.57
C LEU A 70 -5.93 -7.23 -2.45
N VAL A 71 -6.90 -8.07 -2.78
CA VAL A 71 -7.70 -8.80 -1.79
C VAL A 71 -6.86 -9.85 -1.05
N GLN A 72 -6.00 -10.59 -1.75
CA GLN A 72 -5.08 -11.54 -1.12
C GLN A 72 -4.16 -10.85 -0.11
N LEU A 73 -3.66 -9.66 -0.45
CA LEU A 73 -2.87 -8.85 0.46
C LEU A 73 -3.70 -8.40 1.68
N ALA A 74 -4.96 -8.00 1.49
CA ALA A 74 -5.86 -7.66 2.60
C ALA A 74 -6.05 -8.82 3.57
N ASP A 75 -6.21 -10.04 3.05
CA ASP A 75 -6.35 -11.25 3.86
C ASP A 75 -5.07 -11.60 4.62
N ALA A 76 -3.90 -11.47 3.98
CA ALA A 76 -2.62 -11.66 4.62
C ALA A 76 -2.37 -10.65 5.76
N LEU A 77 -2.74 -9.38 5.56
CA LEU A 77 -2.68 -8.34 6.59
C LEU A 77 -3.59 -8.67 7.78
N ARG A 78 -4.85 -9.05 7.54
CA ARG A 78 -5.79 -9.44 8.60
C ARG A 78 -5.31 -10.68 9.36
N ALA A 79 -4.73 -11.67 8.67
CA ALA A 79 -4.14 -12.84 9.30
C ALA A 79 -2.97 -12.47 10.22
N ALA A 80 -2.02 -11.68 9.72
CA ALA A 80 -0.86 -11.24 10.50
C ALA A 80 -1.24 -10.38 11.72
N GLN A 81 -2.30 -9.56 11.61
CA GLN A 81 -2.85 -8.79 12.73
C GLN A 81 -3.45 -9.69 13.81
N ARG A 82 -4.25 -10.70 13.42
CA ARG A 82 -4.83 -11.67 14.36
C ARG A 82 -3.78 -12.49 15.09
N GLU A 83 -2.66 -12.79 14.42
CA GLU A 83 -1.56 -13.57 14.98
C GLU A 83 -0.49 -12.72 15.70
N LEU A 84 -0.68 -11.39 15.78
CA LEU A 84 0.22 -10.44 16.45
C LEU A 84 1.70 -10.51 15.98
N ARG A 85 1.93 -10.81 14.69
CA ARG A 85 3.29 -10.96 14.13
C ARG A 85 3.90 -9.63 13.70
N GLY A 86 4.47 -8.87 14.65
CA GLY A 86 5.07 -7.55 14.41
C GLY A 86 6.03 -7.45 13.21
N PRO A 87 7.05 -8.32 13.07
CA PRO A 87 7.94 -8.30 11.90
C PRO A 87 7.21 -8.52 10.57
N ARG A 88 6.26 -9.46 10.53
CA ARG A 88 5.46 -9.74 9.33
C ARG A 88 4.53 -8.58 8.97
N LEU A 89 4.00 -7.87 9.97
CA LEU A 89 3.20 -6.66 9.76
C LEU A 89 4.01 -5.54 9.11
N ARG A 90 5.29 -5.37 9.48
CA ARG A 90 6.18 -4.38 8.84
C ARG A 90 6.43 -4.71 7.38
N GLU A 91 6.73 -5.97 7.08
CA GLU A 91 6.92 -6.46 5.71
C GLU A 91 5.66 -6.26 4.85
N LEU A 92 4.49 -6.70 5.34
CA LEU A 92 3.22 -6.55 4.64
C LEU A 92 2.81 -5.06 4.48
N SER A 93 3.22 -4.19 5.40
CA SER A 93 2.98 -2.74 5.28
C SER A 93 3.83 -2.11 4.16
N ALA A 94 5.07 -2.58 3.97
CA ALA A 94 5.89 -2.17 2.83
C ALA A 94 5.30 -2.69 1.50
N GLN A 95 4.89 -3.97 1.48
CA GLN A 95 4.22 -4.58 0.33
C GLN A 95 2.92 -3.84 -0.03
N ARG A 96 2.15 -3.39 0.97
CA ARG A 96 0.95 -2.55 0.76
C ARG A 96 1.23 -1.29 -0.03
N ARG A 97 2.27 -0.52 0.35
CA ARG A 97 2.61 0.72 -0.38
C ARG A 97 3.02 0.41 -1.82
N ALA A 98 3.79 -0.65 -2.04
CA ALA A 98 4.22 -1.05 -3.37
C ALA A 98 3.04 -1.47 -4.27
N VAL A 99 2.15 -2.33 -3.78
CA VAL A 99 0.98 -2.81 -4.53
C VAL A 99 0.05 -1.65 -4.86
N VAL A 100 -0.31 -0.81 -3.88
CA VAL A 100 -1.19 0.34 -4.11
C VAL A 100 -0.57 1.31 -5.11
N GLY A 101 0.73 1.61 -5.00
CA GLY A 101 1.43 2.46 -5.97
C GLY A 101 1.40 1.90 -7.40
N ALA A 102 1.60 0.58 -7.55
CA ALA A 102 1.51 -0.09 -8.85
C ALA A 102 0.10 -0.03 -9.45
N LEU A 103 -0.94 -0.23 -8.64
CA LEU A 103 -2.33 -0.12 -9.06
C LEU A 103 -2.68 1.30 -9.52
N VAL A 104 -2.23 2.33 -8.80
CA VAL A 104 -2.44 3.74 -9.19
C VAL A 104 -1.73 4.07 -10.51
N ALA A 105 -0.52 3.54 -10.71
CA ALA A 105 0.20 3.69 -11.97
C ALA A 105 -0.54 3.00 -13.13
N GLU A 106 -1.08 1.80 -12.90
CA GLU A 106 -1.87 1.07 -13.90
C GLU A 106 -3.18 1.78 -14.22
N VAL A 107 -3.89 2.30 -13.22
CA VAL A 107 -5.07 3.16 -13.40
C VAL A 107 -4.76 4.34 -14.32
N ARG A 108 -3.61 5.01 -14.10
CA ARG A 108 -3.18 6.12 -14.96
C ARG A 108 -2.97 5.68 -16.41
N ARG A 109 -2.38 4.49 -16.62
CA ARG A 109 -2.16 3.91 -17.95
C ARG A 109 -3.48 3.57 -18.63
N LEU A 110 -4.40 2.92 -17.93
CA LEU A 110 -5.74 2.58 -18.43
C LEU A 110 -6.54 3.84 -18.79
N ALA A 111 -6.50 4.86 -17.93
CA ALA A 111 -7.16 6.14 -18.20
C ALA A 111 -6.60 6.84 -19.44
N ALA A 112 -5.28 6.79 -19.65
CA ALA A 112 -4.64 7.37 -20.84
C ALA A 112 -5.01 6.64 -22.14
N ALA A 113 -5.32 5.35 -22.07
CA ALA A 113 -5.77 4.54 -23.21
C ALA A 113 -7.28 4.70 -23.51
N ALA A 114 -8.06 5.21 -22.56
CA ALA A 114 -9.50 5.37 -22.71
C ALA A 114 -9.85 6.62 -23.54
N GLU A 115 -10.57 6.42 -24.64
CA GLU A 115 -10.98 7.52 -25.51
C GLU A 115 -11.96 8.45 -24.80
N GLY A 116 -11.68 9.76 -24.82
CA GLY A 116 -12.52 10.75 -24.14
C GLY A 116 -12.34 10.78 -22.62
N ALA A 117 -11.28 10.16 -22.08
CA ALA A 117 -10.90 10.31 -20.69
C ALA A 117 -10.50 11.76 -20.36
N PRO A 118 -10.69 12.20 -19.10
CA PRO A 118 -10.14 13.46 -18.62
C PRO A 118 -8.61 13.51 -18.80
N SER A 119 -8.05 14.70 -19.01
CA SER A 119 -6.60 14.88 -19.13
C SER A 119 -5.86 14.26 -17.94
N THR A 120 -4.77 13.54 -18.20
CA THR A 120 -4.00 12.80 -17.19
C THR A 120 -3.59 13.63 -15.97
N GLY A 121 -3.26 14.92 -16.14
CA GLY A 121 -2.90 15.83 -15.04
C GLY A 121 -4.07 16.31 -14.16
N LYS A 122 -5.31 15.94 -14.47
CA LYS A 122 -6.52 16.28 -13.69
C LYS A 122 -7.19 15.05 -13.07
N LEU A 123 -6.56 13.89 -13.16
CA LEU A 123 -7.13 12.66 -12.60
C LEU A 123 -7.06 12.70 -11.07
N PRO A 124 -8.17 12.38 -10.36
CA PRO A 124 -8.22 12.35 -8.89
C PRO A 124 -7.54 11.08 -8.34
N LEU A 125 -6.24 10.90 -8.61
CA LEU A 125 -5.49 9.69 -8.25
C LEU A 125 -5.39 9.48 -6.73
N ALA A 126 -5.38 10.56 -5.94
CA ALA A 126 -5.41 10.48 -4.48
C ALA A 126 -6.70 9.84 -3.94
N GLU A 127 -7.86 10.11 -4.55
CA GLU A 127 -9.13 9.49 -4.16
C GLU A 127 -9.17 8.01 -4.55
N VAL A 128 -8.56 7.66 -5.69
CA VAL A 128 -8.38 6.27 -6.14
C VAL A 128 -7.52 5.53 -5.12
N GLU A 129 -6.36 6.08 -4.77
CA GLU A 129 -5.46 5.52 -3.76
C GLU A 129 -6.17 5.35 -2.41
N SER A 130 -6.96 6.33 -1.97
CA SER A 130 -7.74 6.24 -0.73
C SER A 130 -8.73 5.08 -0.76
N THR A 131 -9.43 4.88 -1.89
CA THR A 131 -10.39 3.78 -2.07
C THR A 131 -9.71 2.41 -2.06
N LEU A 132 -8.55 2.28 -2.72
CA LEU A 132 -7.76 1.04 -2.70
C LEU A 132 -7.24 0.71 -1.29
N ASN A 133 -6.83 1.73 -0.54
CA ASN A 133 -6.46 1.57 0.87
C ASN A 133 -7.65 1.20 1.76
N ALA A 134 -8.84 1.73 1.50
CA ALA A 134 -10.06 1.33 2.18
C ALA A 134 -10.40 -0.14 1.90
N ALA A 135 -10.28 -0.60 0.65
CA ALA A 135 -10.48 -2.01 0.28
C ALA A 135 -9.51 -2.98 0.98
N LEU A 136 -8.29 -2.54 1.30
CA LEU A 136 -7.36 -3.36 2.10
C LEU A 136 -7.81 -3.54 3.55
N SER A 137 -8.59 -2.59 4.07
CA SER A 137 -8.98 -2.55 5.49
C SER A 137 -10.39 -3.10 5.71
N ASP A 138 -11.27 -3.00 4.71
CA ASP A 138 -12.67 -3.36 4.77
C ASP A 138 -13.04 -4.33 3.64
N ALA A 139 -13.52 -5.52 4.01
CA ALA A 139 -13.92 -6.56 3.06
C ALA A 139 -15.14 -6.16 2.23
N GLU A 140 -16.08 -5.37 2.78
CA GLU A 140 -17.24 -4.90 2.02
C GLU A 140 -16.80 -3.94 0.91
N VAL A 141 -15.85 -3.05 1.20
CA VAL A 141 -15.27 -2.15 0.20
C VAL A 141 -14.50 -2.93 -0.86
N ALA A 142 -13.77 -3.99 -0.49
CA ALA A 142 -13.08 -4.86 -1.43
C ALA A 142 -14.04 -5.53 -2.42
N GLU A 143 -15.19 -6.04 -1.95
CA GLU A 143 -16.21 -6.61 -2.83
C GLU A 143 -16.84 -5.55 -3.75
N GLN A 144 -17.07 -4.32 -3.25
CA GLN A 144 -17.58 -3.23 -4.07
C GLN A 144 -16.59 -2.82 -5.19
N VAL A 145 -15.29 -2.81 -4.90
CA VAL A 145 -14.23 -2.59 -5.89
C VAL A 145 -14.23 -3.72 -6.92
N ARG A 146 -14.26 -4.98 -6.47
CA ARG A 146 -14.29 -6.16 -7.36
C ARG A 146 -15.51 -6.16 -8.28
N ALA A 147 -16.67 -5.69 -7.80
CA ALA A 147 -17.88 -5.62 -8.60
C ALA A 147 -17.78 -4.63 -9.79
N GLY A 148 -16.80 -3.70 -9.79
CA GLY A 148 -16.56 -2.77 -10.89
C GLY A 148 -17.71 -1.79 -11.16
N ARG A 149 -18.56 -1.51 -10.15
CA ARG A 149 -19.78 -0.69 -10.27
C ARG A 149 -19.85 0.42 -9.22
N LEU A 150 -18.72 0.93 -8.76
CA LEU A 150 -18.65 2.03 -7.80
C LEU A 150 -19.25 3.30 -8.39
N LEU A 151 -20.11 3.96 -7.62
CA LEU A 151 -20.72 5.24 -7.99
C LEU A 151 -19.94 6.44 -7.44
N ARG A 152 -19.31 6.26 -6.27
CA ARG A 152 -18.46 7.22 -5.58
C ARG A 152 -17.30 6.45 -4.93
N THR A 153 -16.19 7.14 -4.72
CA THR A 153 -15.05 6.63 -3.95
C THR A 153 -15.42 6.50 -2.49
N VAL A 154 -14.94 5.43 -1.86
CA VAL A 154 -15.16 5.15 -0.44
C VAL A 154 -13.89 5.57 0.29
N HIS A 155 -14.02 6.50 1.24
CA HIS A 155 -12.91 6.91 2.08
C HIS A 155 -13.01 6.15 3.40
N TYR A 156 -11.89 5.56 3.84
CA TYR A 156 -11.77 5.05 5.21
C TYR A 156 -11.68 6.24 6.17
N ALA A 157 -12.83 6.67 6.68
CA ALA A 157 -12.92 7.67 7.74
C ALA A 157 -12.94 6.96 9.10
N GLY A 158 -11.76 6.72 9.67
CA GLY A 158 -11.64 6.74 11.12
C GLY A 158 -11.97 8.15 11.59
N PHE A 159 -13.21 8.35 12.07
CA PHE A 159 -13.85 9.61 12.48
C PHE A 159 -14.60 10.41 11.40
N GLY A 160 -15.90 10.06 11.25
CA GLY A 160 -17.05 10.97 11.17
C GLY A 160 -17.08 12.07 10.11
N GLU A 161 -17.71 11.78 8.97
CA GLU A 161 -18.12 12.82 8.01
C GLU A 161 -19.34 13.62 8.49
N VAL A 162 -19.27 14.95 8.37
CA VAL A 162 -20.39 15.87 8.61
C VAL A 162 -20.96 16.34 7.26
N PRO A 163 -22.27 16.22 6.99
CA PRO A 163 -22.85 16.70 5.74
C PRO A 163 -22.97 18.23 5.70
N ARG A 164 -22.52 18.86 4.61
CA ARG A 164 -22.76 20.29 4.31
C ARG A 164 -24.15 20.47 3.67
N PRO A 165 -25.02 21.37 4.16
CA PRO A 165 -26.28 21.67 3.49
C PRO A 165 -26.09 22.63 2.30
N GLN A 166 -26.85 22.39 1.23
CA GLN A 166 -26.97 23.27 0.06
C GLN A 166 -28.12 24.26 0.32
N LEU A 167 -27.82 25.56 0.28
CA LEU A 167 -28.83 26.62 0.32
C LEU A 167 -29.21 27.03 -1.11
N ARG A 168 -30.51 27.10 -1.37
CA ARG A 168 -31.12 27.54 -2.63
C ARG A 168 -31.50 29.02 -2.50
N LEU A 169 -31.01 29.87 -3.41
CA LEU A 169 -31.47 31.25 -3.55
C LEU A 169 -32.84 31.25 -4.25
N VAL A 170 -33.84 31.91 -3.67
CA VAL A 170 -35.10 32.25 -4.34
C VAL A 170 -34.99 33.72 -4.76
N THR A 171 -34.86 33.96 -6.07
CA THR A 171 -35.03 35.28 -6.70
C THR A 171 -36.50 35.44 -7.08
N GLY A 172 -37.21 36.35 -6.41
CA GLY A 172 -38.57 36.77 -6.75
C GLY A 172 -38.51 38.11 -7.49
N GLY A 173 -39.09 38.14 -8.69
CA GLY A 173 -39.07 39.25 -9.63
C GLY A 173 -39.92 40.47 -9.27
N GLU A 174 -39.71 41.49 -10.08
CA GLU A 174 -40.21 42.86 -10.05
C GLU A 174 -41.38 43.01 -11.04
N GLU A 175 -42.47 43.71 -10.67
CA GLU A 175 -43.09 44.82 -11.44
C GLU A 175 -44.29 45.47 -10.69
N PRO A 176 -44.65 46.76 -10.99
CA PRO A 176 -45.37 47.66 -10.08
C PRO A 176 -46.83 48.00 -10.49
N PRO A 177 -47.58 48.73 -9.63
CA PRO A 177 -48.37 49.86 -10.15
C PRO A 177 -48.32 51.15 -9.29
N ALA A 178 -48.75 52.25 -9.91
CA ALA A 178 -48.64 53.66 -9.50
C ALA A 178 -49.81 54.16 -8.56
N PRO A 179 -50.02 55.47 -8.28
CA PRO A 179 -49.70 56.08 -6.99
C PRO A 179 -50.86 56.78 -6.22
N ALA A 180 -50.52 57.29 -5.02
CA ALA A 180 -51.17 58.33 -4.16
C ALA A 180 -52.12 57.88 -3.02
N PRO A 181 -52.37 58.69 -1.95
CA PRO A 181 -51.77 59.96 -1.55
C PRO A 181 -51.14 59.97 -0.12
N ALA A 182 -50.51 61.10 0.20
CA ALA A 182 -49.72 61.40 1.39
C ALA A 182 -50.44 61.20 2.73
N ARG A 183 -49.72 60.65 3.72
CA ARG A 183 -50.11 60.64 5.13
C ARG A 183 -48.91 60.99 6.02
N ALA A 184 -49.19 61.83 7.02
CA ALA A 184 -48.33 62.51 7.98
C ALA A 184 -47.18 61.68 8.61
N PRO A 185 -46.10 62.35 9.08
CA PRO A 185 -44.85 61.68 9.46
C PRO A 185 -45.04 60.87 10.74
N ARG A 186 -44.73 59.58 10.65
CA ARG A 186 -44.57 58.69 11.80
C ARG A 186 -43.06 58.56 12.09
N PRO A 187 -42.64 58.35 13.35
CA PRO A 187 -41.24 58.27 13.70
C PRO A 187 -40.57 57.11 12.95
N ASP A 188 -39.33 57.35 12.54
CA ASP A 188 -38.59 56.57 11.55
C ASP A 188 -38.39 55.09 11.96
N ARG A 189 -39.30 54.23 11.50
CA ARG A 189 -39.17 52.77 11.67
C ARG A 189 -38.01 52.18 10.83
N GLY A 190 -37.47 52.95 9.87
CA GLY A 190 -36.33 52.58 9.04
C GLY A 190 -35.00 52.65 9.80
N GLU A 191 -34.79 53.72 10.57
CA GLU A 191 -33.59 53.89 11.40
C GLU A 191 -33.46 52.79 12.47
N VAL A 192 -34.55 52.45 13.16
CA VAL A 192 -34.55 51.38 14.17
C VAL A 192 -34.25 50.01 13.53
N ARG A 193 -34.78 49.72 12.33
CA ARG A 193 -34.48 48.48 11.59
C ARG A 193 -33.04 48.46 11.08
N ALA A 194 -32.49 49.59 10.64
CA ALA A 194 -31.11 49.70 10.18
C ALA A 194 -30.11 49.50 11.34
N GLU A 195 -30.39 50.08 12.52
CA GLU A 195 -29.61 49.89 13.75
C GLU A 195 -29.60 48.40 14.18
N GLN A 196 -30.76 47.74 14.15
CA GLN A 196 -30.89 46.31 14.45
C GLN A 196 -30.12 45.43 13.45
N ALA A 197 -30.20 45.73 12.15
CA ALA A 197 -29.44 45.02 11.12
C ALA A 197 -27.92 45.17 11.30
N ARG A 198 -27.45 46.38 11.63
CA ARG A 198 -26.02 46.64 11.93
C ARG A 198 -25.56 45.88 13.19
N ARG A 199 -26.39 45.82 14.24
CA ARG A 199 -26.09 45.02 15.45
C ARG A 199 -26.03 43.52 15.14
N ALA A 200 -26.97 43.00 14.34
CA ALA A 200 -26.96 41.61 13.92
C ALA A 200 -25.72 41.27 13.07
N ALA A 201 -25.32 42.15 12.15
CA ALA A 201 -24.11 41.98 11.35
C ALA A 201 -22.85 41.96 12.22
N ARG A 202 -22.72 42.89 13.19
CA ARG A 202 -21.61 42.91 14.16
C ARG A 202 -21.56 41.64 15.00
N ALA A 203 -22.70 41.15 15.47
CA ALA A 203 -22.79 39.90 16.23
C ALA A 203 -22.39 38.68 15.40
N GLN A 204 -22.81 38.61 14.12
CA GLN A 204 -22.39 37.54 13.21
C GLN A 204 -20.88 37.60 12.95
N TRP A 205 -20.33 38.78 12.74
CA TRP A 205 -18.89 38.95 12.51
C TRP A 205 -18.07 38.56 13.74
N ALA A 206 -18.49 38.96 14.94
CA ALA A 206 -17.86 38.54 16.19
C ALA A 206 -17.91 37.01 16.39
N ARG A 207 -19.05 36.37 16.06
CA ARG A 207 -19.18 34.89 16.12
C ARG A 207 -18.24 34.20 15.13
N ARG A 208 -18.15 34.71 13.90
CA ARG A 208 -17.22 34.18 12.87
C ARG A 208 -15.77 34.35 13.30
N ARG A 209 -15.39 35.52 13.85
CA ARG A 209 -14.04 35.76 14.36
C ARG A 209 -13.69 34.78 15.47
N LYS A 210 -14.57 34.61 16.47
CA LYS A 210 -14.37 33.66 17.57
C LYS A 210 -14.28 32.21 17.09
N ALA A 211 -15.05 31.83 16.07
CA ALA A 211 -14.96 30.50 15.47
C ALA A 211 -13.59 30.30 14.79
N LEU A 212 -13.13 31.27 14.00
CA LEU A 212 -11.81 31.21 13.36
C LEU A 212 -10.65 31.22 14.37
N GLU A 213 -10.73 32.02 15.43
CA GLU A 213 -9.73 32.03 16.51
C GLU A 213 -9.64 30.65 17.19
N LYS A 214 -10.78 29.99 17.42
CA LYS A 214 -10.81 28.64 18.00
C LYS A 214 -10.24 27.58 17.05
N GLU A 215 -10.58 27.65 15.77
CA GLU A 215 -10.04 26.73 14.77
C GLU A 215 -8.53 26.96 14.57
N LEU A 216 -8.05 28.20 14.59
CA LEU A 216 -6.61 28.51 14.53
C LEU A 216 -5.87 27.95 15.75
N ALA A 217 -6.43 28.10 16.96
CA ALA A 217 -5.84 27.53 18.16
C ALA A 217 -5.73 26.00 18.08
N ARG A 218 -6.78 25.32 17.60
CA ARG A 218 -6.77 23.87 17.37
C ARG A 218 -5.71 23.47 16.33
N ALA A 219 -5.68 24.15 15.19
CA ALA A 219 -4.72 23.89 14.13
C ALA A 219 -3.27 24.06 14.62
N ARG A 220 -2.98 25.05 15.47
CA ARG A 220 -1.66 25.23 16.07
C ARG A 220 -1.28 24.10 17.01
N THR A 221 -2.19 23.66 17.88
CA THR A 221 -1.93 22.52 18.77
C THR A 221 -1.72 21.22 17.98
N ASP A 222 -2.48 21.01 16.92
CA ASP A 222 -2.32 19.84 16.06
C ASP A 222 -1.00 19.90 15.26
N GLN A 223 -0.60 21.10 14.80
CA GLN A 223 0.70 21.32 14.17
C GLN A 223 1.86 21.04 15.14
N GLU A 224 1.84 21.59 16.36
CA GLU A 224 2.87 21.37 17.38
C GLU A 224 3.00 19.88 17.74
N ARG A 225 1.87 19.15 17.83
CA ARG A 225 1.87 17.71 18.04
C ARG A 225 2.52 16.97 16.87
N ALA A 226 2.13 17.29 15.65
CA ALA A 226 2.69 16.66 14.44
C ALA A 226 4.20 16.94 14.29
N GLU A 227 4.65 18.15 14.61
CA GLU A 227 6.07 18.52 14.60
C GLU A 227 6.86 17.77 15.67
N THR A 228 6.29 17.58 16.86
CA THR A 228 6.91 16.79 17.95
C THR A 228 7.01 15.31 17.56
N GLU A 229 5.94 14.74 16.99
CA GLU A 229 5.93 13.36 16.48
C GLU A 229 6.95 13.16 15.36
N LEU A 230 7.06 14.12 14.43
CA LEU A 230 8.06 14.11 13.36
C LEU A 230 9.48 14.17 13.94
N ALA A 231 9.74 15.07 14.89
CA ALA A 231 11.05 15.18 15.54
C ALA A 231 11.44 13.87 16.25
N GLY A 232 10.49 13.23 16.93
CA GLY A 232 10.69 11.92 17.55
C GLY A 232 11.00 10.83 16.53
N ALA A 233 10.22 10.75 15.45
CA ALA A 233 10.44 9.77 14.39
C ALA A 233 11.82 9.93 13.72
N VAL A 234 12.24 11.17 13.44
CA VAL A 234 13.55 11.48 12.85
C VAL A 234 14.69 11.13 13.81
N ALA A 235 14.52 11.32 15.13
CA ALA A 235 15.50 10.91 16.11
C ALA A 235 15.65 9.38 16.14
N THR A 236 14.53 8.65 16.20
CA THR A 236 14.53 7.18 16.14
C THR A 236 15.16 6.64 14.85
N GLU A 237 14.85 7.25 13.69
CA GLU A 237 15.47 6.85 12.42
C GLU A 237 16.99 6.99 12.44
N ARG A 238 17.51 8.07 13.05
CA ARG A 238 18.97 8.28 13.20
C ARG A 238 19.60 7.26 14.15
N ASP A 239 18.95 6.98 15.27
CA ASP A 239 19.44 6.01 16.25
C ASP A 239 19.46 4.59 15.64
N ASP A 240 18.40 4.23 14.91
CA ASP A 240 18.30 2.96 14.20
C ASP A 240 19.37 2.84 13.09
N ALA A 241 19.63 3.92 12.35
CA ALA A 241 20.68 3.95 11.34
C ALA A 241 22.07 3.76 11.97
N ALA A 242 22.36 4.44 13.09
CA ALA A 242 23.61 4.27 13.81
C ALA A 242 23.77 2.84 14.38
N ALA A 243 22.67 2.23 14.85
CA ALA A 243 22.67 0.84 15.30
C ALA A 243 22.94 -0.14 14.14
N LEU A 244 22.39 0.12 12.95
CA LEU A 244 22.66 -0.68 11.76
C LEU A 244 24.14 -0.63 11.36
N ASP A 245 24.72 0.58 11.29
CA ASP A 245 26.15 0.76 10.96
C ASP A 245 27.07 0.02 11.96
N ALA A 246 26.70 0.01 13.25
CA ALA A 246 27.43 -0.73 14.27
C ALA A 246 27.37 -2.25 14.03
N VAL A 247 26.18 -2.79 13.72
CA VAL A 247 25.99 -4.21 13.42
C VAL A 247 26.75 -4.61 12.15
N GLU A 248 26.77 -3.78 11.11
CA GLU A 248 27.52 -4.02 9.88
C GLU A 248 29.04 -4.07 10.15
N THR A 249 29.53 -3.18 11.02
CA THR A 249 30.94 -3.16 11.45
C THR A 249 31.29 -4.44 12.21
N GLU A 250 30.44 -4.88 13.15
CA GLU A 250 30.63 -6.14 13.89
C GLU A 250 30.61 -7.35 12.95
N LEU A 251 29.72 -7.38 11.96
CA LEU A 251 29.65 -8.44 10.96
C LEU A 251 30.97 -8.53 10.16
N ALA A 252 31.48 -7.39 9.69
CA ALA A 252 32.74 -7.34 8.96
C ALA A 252 33.94 -7.83 9.82
N GLU A 253 33.91 -7.61 11.13
CA GLU A 253 34.90 -8.17 12.06
C GLU A 253 34.77 -9.67 12.26
N VAL A 254 33.53 -10.18 12.42
CA VAL A 254 33.26 -11.62 12.52
C VAL A 254 33.70 -12.33 11.24
N GLU A 255 33.40 -11.78 10.06
CA GLU A 255 33.78 -12.36 8.77
C GLU A 255 35.30 -12.41 8.58
N ARG A 256 36.02 -11.34 8.96
CA ARG A 256 37.50 -11.34 8.95
C ARG A 256 38.06 -12.42 9.86
N ARG A 257 37.54 -12.56 11.09
CA ARG A 257 37.96 -13.62 12.02
C ARG A 257 37.67 -15.01 11.47
N ARG A 258 36.51 -15.22 10.85
CA ARG A 258 36.14 -16.47 10.19
C ARG A 258 37.14 -16.81 9.07
N ALA A 259 37.46 -15.85 8.20
CA ALA A 259 38.40 -16.08 7.10
C ALA A 259 39.80 -16.50 7.60
N ILE A 260 40.28 -15.86 8.67
CA ILE A 260 41.55 -16.25 9.32
C ILE A 260 41.47 -17.68 9.87
N ALA A 261 40.42 -18.00 10.63
CA ALA A 261 40.23 -19.34 11.18
C ALA A 261 40.12 -20.44 10.11
N GLU A 262 39.46 -20.15 8.98
CA GLU A 262 39.38 -21.07 7.83
C GLU A 262 40.74 -21.32 7.19
N GLN A 263 41.57 -20.27 7.05
CA GLN A 263 42.94 -20.41 6.55
C GLN A 263 43.81 -21.23 7.50
N GLU A 264 43.74 -20.97 8.81
CA GLU A 264 44.46 -21.74 9.82
C GLU A 264 44.05 -23.21 9.83
N LEU A 265 42.73 -23.49 9.76
CA LEU A 265 42.22 -24.85 9.66
C LEU A 265 42.71 -25.56 8.39
N SER A 266 42.73 -24.86 7.25
CA SER A 266 43.26 -25.41 6.00
C SER A 266 44.75 -25.76 6.12
N ARG A 267 45.56 -24.87 6.70
CA ARG A 267 46.99 -25.11 6.97
C ARG A 267 47.19 -26.29 7.92
N ALA A 268 46.44 -26.36 9.01
CA ALA A 268 46.50 -27.47 9.97
C ALA A 268 46.13 -28.81 9.32
N ARG A 269 45.12 -28.83 8.44
CA ARG A 269 44.74 -30.04 7.67
C ARG A 269 45.85 -30.50 6.74
N LEU A 270 46.51 -29.57 6.05
CA LEU A 270 47.65 -29.90 5.18
C LEU A 270 48.84 -30.42 5.98
N ALA A 271 49.18 -29.77 7.10
CA ALA A 271 50.24 -30.20 7.99
C ALA A 271 49.96 -31.61 8.56
N ARG A 272 48.73 -31.89 9.01
CA ARG A 272 48.30 -33.22 9.45
C ARG A 272 48.51 -34.27 8.36
N ARG A 273 48.03 -34.01 7.13
CA ARG A 273 48.19 -34.95 6.01
C ARG A 273 49.67 -35.19 5.66
N ALA A 274 50.52 -34.18 5.78
CA ALA A 274 51.96 -34.34 5.58
C ALA A 274 52.58 -35.20 6.67
N ALA A 275 52.27 -34.93 7.94
CA ALA A 275 52.74 -35.72 9.07
C ALA A 275 52.28 -37.19 8.99
N GLU A 276 51.04 -37.45 8.58
CA GLU A 276 50.51 -38.80 8.34
C GLU A 276 51.31 -39.56 7.28
N ARG A 277 51.67 -38.90 6.17
CA ARG A 277 52.51 -39.51 5.13
C ARG A 277 53.91 -39.83 5.63
N THR A 278 54.54 -38.89 6.35
CA THR A 278 55.87 -39.10 6.95
C THR A 278 55.85 -40.25 7.96
N ALA A 279 54.86 -40.29 8.85
CA ALA A 279 54.69 -41.37 9.81
C ALA A 279 54.47 -42.73 9.13
N SER A 280 53.66 -42.77 8.06
CA SER A 280 53.44 -43.99 7.27
C SER A 280 54.72 -44.47 6.59
N ALA A 281 55.53 -43.57 6.02
CA ALA A 281 56.81 -43.91 5.40
C ALA A 281 57.83 -44.40 6.42
N ALA A 282 57.92 -43.75 7.59
CA ALA A 282 58.79 -44.17 8.68
C ALA A 282 58.42 -45.58 9.16
N ARG A 283 57.12 -45.87 9.38
CA ARG A 283 56.65 -47.21 9.78
C ARG A 283 57.02 -48.29 8.76
N ARG A 284 56.87 -48.01 7.45
CA ARG A 284 57.28 -48.97 6.42
C ARG A 284 58.77 -49.26 6.49
N ARG A 285 59.61 -48.22 6.60
CA ARG A 285 61.06 -48.41 6.68
C ARG A 285 61.49 -49.13 7.96
N THR A 286 60.84 -48.86 9.09
CA THR A 286 61.06 -49.62 10.33
C THR A 286 60.76 -51.10 10.10
N GLY A 287 59.60 -51.43 9.52
CA GLY A 287 59.25 -52.82 9.22
C GLY A 287 60.19 -53.50 8.22
N GLU A 288 60.68 -52.77 7.20
CA GLU A 288 61.69 -53.28 6.27
C GLU A 288 63.02 -53.60 6.99
N VAL A 289 63.46 -52.75 7.91
CA VAL A 289 64.70 -52.95 8.68
C VAL A 289 64.54 -54.07 9.70
N GLU A 290 63.40 -54.15 10.39
CA GLU A 290 63.08 -55.25 11.32
C GLU A 290 63.09 -56.60 10.59
N ALA A 291 62.43 -56.70 9.43
CA ALA A 291 62.44 -57.93 8.63
C ALA A 291 63.85 -58.31 8.13
N ALA A 292 64.68 -57.33 7.75
CA ALA A 292 66.06 -57.59 7.35
C ALA A 292 66.93 -58.08 8.53
N MET A 293 66.72 -57.53 9.74
CA MET A 293 67.39 -58.00 10.95
C MET A 293 66.97 -59.42 11.32
N GLU A 294 65.67 -59.73 11.26
CA GLU A 294 65.17 -61.10 11.50
C GLU A 294 65.77 -62.10 10.51
N ALA A 295 65.88 -61.74 9.23
CA ALA A 295 66.53 -62.58 8.23
C ALA A 295 68.02 -62.83 8.52
N LEU A 296 68.76 -61.78 8.91
CA LEU A 296 70.17 -61.91 9.27
C LEU A 296 70.39 -62.82 10.49
N VAL A 297 69.56 -62.67 11.53
CA VAL A 297 69.63 -63.53 12.73
C VAL A 297 69.29 -64.98 12.38
N ALA A 298 68.37 -65.23 11.46
CA ALA A 298 68.07 -66.57 10.98
C ALA A 298 69.26 -67.19 10.20
N GLU A 299 69.92 -66.41 9.34
CA GLU A 299 71.13 -66.86 8.62
C GLU A 299 72.31 -67.16 9.56
N GLU A 300 72.52 -66.36 10.62
CA GLU A 300 73.56 -66.62 11.64
C GLU A 300 73.29 -67.91 12.43
N GLY A 301 72.02 -68.19 12.77
CA GLY A 301 71.63 -69.43 13.45
C GLY A 301 71.87 -70.69 12.62
N ASP A 302 71.52 -70.65 11.33
CA ASP A 302 71.76 -71.76 10.40
C ASP A 302 73.27 -72.03 10.20
N ALA A 303 74.12 -71.00 10.31
CA ALA A 303 75.58 -71.13 10.20
C ALA A 303 76.21 -71.78 11.46
N ASP A 304 75.71 -71.46 12.65
CA ASP A 304 76.20 -72.03 13.93
C ASP A 304 75.79 -73.51 14.09
N ASP A 305 74.58 -73.87 13.65
CA ASP A 305 74.11 -75.27 13.62
C ASP A 305 74.88 -76.14 12.58
N GLY A 306 75.43 -75.51 11.53
CA GLY A 306 76.23 -76.19 10.50
C GLY A 306 77.65 -76.57 10.94
N ASP A 307 78.26 -75.80 11.84
CA ASP A 307 79.62 -76.04 12.34
C ASP A 307 79.64 -77.07 13.49
N GLY A 308 78.51 -77.23 14.20
CA GLY A 308 78.33 -78.24 15.26
C GLY A 308 78.14 -79.68 14.78
N ALA A 309 78.01 -79.93 13.47
CA ALA A 309 77.79 -81.26 12.89
C ALA A 309 79.08 -81.92 12.36
N ALA A 310 80.26 -81.32 12.59
CA ALA A 310 81.54 -81.75 12.02
C ALA A 310 82.53 -82.45 12.97
N ASP A 311 82.11 -82.89 14.17
CA ASP A 311 82.96 -83.69 15.09
C ASP A 311 82.26 -84.97 15.59
#